data_AF-A0A843RJD3-F1
#
_entry.id   AF-A0A843RJD3-F1
#
_cell.length_a   1.000
_cell.length_b   1.000
_cell.length_c   1.000
_cell.angle_alpha   90.00
_cell.angle_beta   90.00
_cell.angle_gamma   90.00
#
_symmetry.space_group_name_H-M   'P 1'
#
loop_
_entity.id
_entity.type
_entity.pdbx_description
1 polymer ?
#
loop_
_entity_poly.entity_id
_entity_poly.type
_entity_poly.pdbx_seq_one_letter_code
_entity_poly.pdbx_strand_id
1 'polypeptide(L)'
;MSDAVVVLPLWAVSAGAAFCLLVAVTAVAQVLQSRRRNGRSAELACNGLKGDALSSRDVTKALQIQLEEALTRLRKAHDNVARAERANEAKSAFLAMMSHELRTPLSAIIGFSEMIEQQAMGPIGNLKYRDYAADIRESGQHLLGIINDILDLSKVEAGKGISARTAHCLRGAGERRARLAGRPRARGRRGTGLRLS
;
A
#
# COMPACT_ATOMS: atom_id res chain seq x y z
N MET A 1 18.92 -66.79 -95.55
CA MET A 1 19.56 -65.64 -96.24
C MET A 1 18.56 -64.50 -96.15
N SER A 2 18.68 -63.49 -95.30
CA SER A 2 19.87 -62.90 -94.70
C SER A 2 19.51 -62.22 -93.36
N ASP A 3 20.47 -62.20 -92.45
CA ASP A 3 20.40 -61.65 -91.10
C ASP A 3 20.21 -60.12 -91.08
N ALA A 4 19.23 -59.65 -90.29
CA ALA A 4 19.05 -58.24 -89.97
C ALA A 4 19.65 -57.93 -88.60
N VAL A 5 20.96 -57.67 -88.57
CA VAL A 5 21.65 -57.14 -87.39
C VAL A 5 21.30 -55.66 -87.25
N VAL A 6 20.49 -55.32 -86.25
CA VAL A 6 20.15 -53.94 -85.87
C VAL A 6 21.40 -53.28 -85.28
N VAL A 7 22.09 -52.47 -86.10
CA VAL A 7 23.19 -51.61 -85.65
C VAL A 7 22.58 -50.41 -84.91
N LEU A 8 22.55 -50.47 -83.59
CA LEU A 8 22.23 -49.30 -82.75
C LEU A 8 23.27 -48.20 -83.00
N PRO A 9 22.87 -46.95 -83.28
CA PRO A 9 23.80 -45.91 -83.66
C PRO A 9 24.60 -45.39 -82.46
N LEU A 10 25.91 -45.16 -82.66
CA LEU A 10 26.88 -44.76 -81.63
C LEU A 10 26.49 -43.49 -80.82
N TRP A 11 25.65 -42.62 -81.38
CA TRP A 11 25.15 -41.40 -80.69
C TRP A 11 24.17 -41.69 -79.56
N ALA A 12 23.54 -42.88 -79.52
CA ALA A 12 22.65 -43.28 -78.44
C ALA A 12 23.40 -43.56 -77.13
N VAL A 13 24.66 -44.00 -77.21
CA VAL A 13 25.51 -44.32 -76.05
C VAL A 13 26.06 -43.04 -75.41
N SER A 14 26.42 -42.02 -76.21
CA SER A 14 26.94 -40.75 -75.70
C SER A 14 25.87 -39.88 -75.02
N ALA A 15 24.63 -39.93 -75.51
CA ALA A 15 23.50 -39.23 -74.89
C ALA A 15 23.17 -39.77 -73.47
N GLY A 16 23.32 -41.08 -73.26
CA GLY A 16 23.06 -41.72 -71.95
C GLY A 16 24.05 -41.28 -70.86
N ALA A 17 25.33 -41.12 -71.19
CA ALA A 17 26.35 -40.70 -70.23
C ALA A 17 26.15 -39.26 -69.73
N ALA A 18 25.76 -38.34 -70.63
CA ALA A 18 25.46 -36.95 -70.27
C ALA A 18 24.24 -36.84 -69.35
N PHE A 19 23.20 -37.62 -69.61
CA PHE A 19 22.01 -37.67 -68.75
C PHE A 19 22.34 -38.21 -67.35
N CYS A 20 23.14 -39.28 -67.26
CA CYS A 20 23.60 -39.82 -65.98
C CYS A 20 24.39 -38.81 -65.15
N LEU A 21 25.30 -38.06 -65.77
CA LEU A 21 26.05 -36.99 -65.08
C LEU A 21 25.13 -35.88 -64.56
N LEU A 22 24.15 -35.46 -65.35
CA LEU A 22 23.21 -34.41 -64.94
C LEU A 22 22.31 -34.86 -63.77
N VAL A 23 21.83 -36.11 -63.80
CA VAL A 23 21.08 -36.71 -62.67
C VAL A 23 21.96 -36.82 -61.42
N ALA A 24 23.21 -37.26 -61.55
CA ALA A 24 24.13 -37.37 -60.42
C ALA A 24 24.44 -36.00 -59.78
N VAL A 25 24.70 -34.97 -60.60
CA VAL A 25 25.00 -33.61 -60.12
C VAL A 25 23.79 -33.00 -59.42
N THR A 26 22.59 -33.16 -59.98
CA THR A 26 21.35 -32.65 -59.36
C THR A 26 21.01 -33.39 -58.07
N ALA A 27 21.24 -34.70 -57.98
CA ALA A 27 21.05 -35.48 -56.76
C ALA A 27 22.01 -35.05 -55.64
N VAL A 28 23.31 -34.84 -55.95
CA VAL A 28 24.29 -34.32 -54.99
C VAL A 28 23.91 -32.91 -54.54
N ALA A 29 23.49 -32.05 -55.47
CA ALA A 29 23.04 -30.70 -55.14
C ALA A 29 21.80 -30.73 -54.22
N GLN A 30 20.81 -31.59 -54.50
CA GLN A 30 19.63 -31.78 -53.66
C GLN A 30 20.00 -32.30 -52.26
N VAL A 31 20.93 -33.24 -52.15
CA VAL A 31 21.40 -33.78 -50.85
C VAL A 31 22.15 -32.72 -50.05
N LEU A 32 23.04 -31.94 -50.69
CA LEU A 32 23.77 -30.85 -50.02
C LEU A 32 22.82 -29.72 -49.58
N GLN A 33 21.84 -29.37 -50.42
CA GLN A 33 20.82 -28.38 -50.09
C GLN A 33 19.88 -28.86 -48.98
N SER A 34 19.56 -30.16 -48.95
CA SER A 34 18.79 -30.81 -47.88
C SER A 34 19.56 -30.81 -46.54
N ARG A 35 20.85 -31.14 -46.56
CA ARG A 35 21.72 -31.05 -45.36
C ARG A 35 21.83 -29.61 -44.83
N ARG A 36 21.95 -28.60 -45.69
CA ARG A 36 21.93 -27.18 -45.28
C ARG A 36 20.59 -26.76 -44.65
N ARG A 37 19.47 -27.21 -45.21
CA ARG A 37 18.13 -26.92 -44.64
C ARG A 37 17.94 -27.56 -43.27
N ASN A 38 18.31 -28.83 -43.13
CA ASN A 38 18.20 -29.54 -41.84
C ASN A 38 19.11 -28.92 -40.76
N GLY A 39 20.32 -28.46 -41.12
CA GLY A 39 21.21 -27.77 -40.19
C GLY A 39 20.60 -26.46 -39.64
N ARG A 40 19.99 -25.64 -40.51
CA ARG A 40 19.32 -24.40 -40.09
C ARG A 40 18.06 -24.65 -39.24
N SER A 41 17.30 -25.69 -39.53
CA SER A 41 16.12 -26.05 -38.73
C SER A 41 16.48 -26.50 -37.31
N ALA A 42 17.57 -27.25 -37.14
CA ALA A 42 18.04 -27.66 -35.81
C ALA A 42 18.54 -26.47 -34.97
N GLU A 43 19.23 -25.52 -35.60
CA GLU A 43 19.72 -24.31 -34.94
C GLU A 43 18.58 -23.38 -34.49
N LEU A 44 17.55 -23.19 -35.33
CA LEU A 44 16.37 -22.41 -34.98
C LEU A 44 15.57 -23.03 -33.83
N ALA A 45 15.42 -24.37 -33.79
CA ALA A 45 14.74 -25.06 -32.70
C ALA A 45 15.49 -24.94 -31.36
N CYS A 46 16.82 -25.11 -31.38
CA CYS A 46 17.65 -24.92 -30.19
C CYS A 46 17.67 -23.46 -29.70
N ASN A 47 17.63 -22.49 -30.62
CA ASN A 47 17.55 -21.07 -30.27
C ASN A 47 16.16 -20.68 -29.72
N GLY A 48 15.07 -21.29 -30.22
CA GLY A 48 13.72 -21.11 -29.68
C GLY A 48 13.59 -21.57 -28.23
N LEU A 49 14.04 -22.80 -27.92
CA LEU A 49 14.03 -23.33 -26.56
C LEU A 49 14.88 -22.51 -25.57
N LYS A 50 16.01 -21.96 -26.05
CA LYS A 50 16.83 -21.03 -25.25
C LYS A 50 16.14 -19.69 -25.03
N GLY A 51 15.43 -19.17 -26.03
CA GLY A 51 14.67 -17.91 -25.95
C GLY A 51 13.56 -17.96 -24.89
N ASP A 52 12.81 -19.04 -24.83
CA ASP A 52 11.71 -19.21 -23.87
C ASP A 52 12.22 -19.33 -22.42
N ALA A 53 13.33 -20.05 -22.21
CA ALA A 53 13.96 -20.18 -20.89
C ALA A 53 14.65 -18.89 -20.40
N LEU A 54 15.20 -18.09 -21.31
CA LEU A 54 15.72 -16.75 -21.01
C LEU A 54 14.59 -15.81 -20.60
N SER A 55 13.49 -15.79 -21.37
CA SER A 55 12.32 -14.96 -21.10
C SER A 55 11.73 -15.22 -19.71
N SER A 56 11.60 -16.50 -19.30
CA SER A 56 11.07 -16.83 -17.98
C SER A 56 11.97 -16.34 -16.84
N ARG A 57 13.30 -16.41 -16.98
CA ARG A 57 14.24 -15.92 -15.97
C ARG A 57 14.22 -14.39 -15.86
N ASP A 58 14.06 -13.70 -16.98
CA ASP A 58 14.02 -12.25 -17.02
C ASP A 58 12.75 -11.70 -16.35
N VAL A 59 11.59 -12.34 -16.58
CA VAL A 59 10.35 -12.01 -15.89
C VAL A 59 10.46 -12.25 -14.38
N THR A 60 11.05 -13.38 -13.94
CA THR A 60 11.22 -13.64 -12.50
C THR A 60 12.16 -12.64 -11.84
N LYS A 61 13.26 -12.25 -12.49
CA LYS A 61 14.20 -11.26 -11.96
C LYS A 61 13.56 -9.88 -11.88
N ALA A 62 12.84 -9.46 -12.91
CA ALA A 62 12.13 -8.18 -12.93
C ALA A 62 11.11 -8.10 -11.78
N LEU A 63 10.34 -9.18 -11.54
CA LEU A 63 9.40 -9.26 -10.42
C LEU A 63 10.12 -9.18 -9.07
N GLN A 64 11.28 -9.81 -8.93
CA GLN A 64 12.06 -9.82 -7.70
C GLN A 64 12.63 -8.43 -7.37
N ILE A 65 13.15 -7.71 -8.37
CA ILE A 65 13.60 -6.32 -8.24
C ILE A 65 12.43 -5.42 -7.81
N GLN A 66 11.26 -5.56 -8.44
CA GLN A 66 10.07 -4.78 -8.06
C GLN A 66 9.63 -5.05 -6.61
N LEU A 67 9.70 -6.30 -6.17
CA LEU A 67 9.38 -6.65 -4.78
C LEU A 67 10.37 -6.00 -3.81
N GLU A 68 11.67 -6.05 -4.08
CA GLU A 68 12.70 -5.43 -3.24
C GLU A 68 12.56 -3.91 -3.17
N GLU A 69 12.26 -3.26 -4.31
CA GLU A 69 11.95 -1.84 -4.35
C GLU A 69 10.71 -1.50 -3.51
N ALA A 70 9.63 -2.27 -3.65
CA ALA A 70 8.40 -2.07 -2.89
C ALA A 70 8.65 -2.22 -1.38
N LEU A 71 9.39 -3.26 -0.96
CA LEU A 71 9.79 -3.45 0.43
C LEU A 71 10.65 -2.30 0.95
N THR A 72 11.58 -1.81 0.13
CA THR A 72 12.42 -0.67 0.49
C THR A 72 11.62 0.61 0.63
N ARG A 73 10.66 0.86 -0.26
CA ARG A 73 9.73 2.00 -0.18
C ARG A 73 8.87 1.92 1.08
N LEU A 74 8.35 0.74 1.41
CA LEU A 74 7.56 0.51 2.63
C LEU A 74 8.39 0.73 3.90
N ARG A 75 9.63 0.22 3.96
CA ARG A 75 10.54 0.45 5.09
C ARG A 75 10.84 1.94 5.29
N LYS A 76 11.20 2.64 4.22
CA LYS A 76 11.44 4.10 4.26
C LYS A 76 10.21 4.86 4.72
N ALA A 77 9.02 4.52 4.20
CA ALA A 77 7.77 5.13 4.63
C ALA A 77 7.50 4.88 6.12
N HIS A 78 7.69 3.65 6.59
CA HIS A 78 7.54 3.29 8.00
C HIS A 78 8.52 4.05 8.90
N ASP A 79 9.79 4.13 8.53
CA ASP A 79 10.80 4.86 9.30
C ASP A 79 10.50 6.36 9.35
N ASN A 80 10.01 6.94 8.27
CA ASN A 80 9.58 8.33 8.22
C ASN A 80 8.39 8.58 9.14
N VAL A 81 7.39 7.68 9.13
CA VAL A 81 6.24 7.75 10.05
C VAL A 81 6.71 7.65 11.49
N ALA A 82 7.54 6.66 11.83
CA ALA A 82 8.06 6.48 13.19
C ALA A 82 8.89 7.69 13.67
N ARG A 83 9.65 8.34 12.79
CA ARG A 83 10.36 9.60 13.11
C ARG A 83 9.37 10.74 13.37
N ALA A 84 8.34 10.88 12.55
CA ALA A 84 7.32 11.91 12.70
C ALA A 84 6.51 11.71 14.01
N GLU A 85 6.15 10.47 14.34
CA GLU A 85 5.47 10.12 15.59
C GLU A 85 6.30 10.53 16.81
N ARG A 86 7.59 10.13 16.87
CA ARG A 86 8.48 10.52 17.97
C ARG A 86 8.63 12.03 18.10
N ALA A 87 8.75 12.74 16.98
CA ALA A 87 8.84 14.20 16.98
C ALA A 87 7.55 14.83 17.55
N ASN A 88 6.39 14.27 17.21
CA ASN A 88 5.10 14.77 17.67
C ASN A 88 4.83 14.45 19.16
N GLU A 89 5.24 13.27 19.63
CA GLU A 89 5.23 12.91 21.04
C GLU A 89 6.11 13.86 21.86
N ALA A 90 7.33 14.14 21.40
CA ALA A 90 8.23 15.08 22.06
C ALA A 90 7.66 16.50 22.10
N LYS A 91 7.06 16.98 20.99
CA LYS A 91 6.36 18.27 20.93
C LYS A 91 5.21 18.33 21.93
N SER A 92 4.39 17.28 22.00
CA SER A 92 3.24 17.21 22.92
C SER A 92 3.68 17.18 24.38
N ALA A 93 4.71 16.40 24.71
CA ALA A 93 5.28 16.34 26.05
C ALA A 93 5.86 17.70 26.48
N PHE A 94 6.57 18.39 25.58
CA PHE A 94 7.08 19.72 25.82
C PHE A 94 5.96 20.73 26.11
N LEU A 95 4.91 20.76 25.28
CA LEU A 95 3.79 21.68 25.48
C LEU A 95 3.02 21.40 26.77
N ALA A 96 2.87 20.13 27.16
CA ALA A 96 2.26 19.75 28.42
C ALA A 96 3.08 20.25 29.62
N MET A 97 4.39 20.04 29.61
CA MET A 97 5.29 20.54 30.65
C MET A 97 5.19 22.07 30.77
N MET A 98 5.35 22.78 29.65
CA MET A 98 5.31 24.24 29.65
C MET A 98 3.98 24.79 30.15
N SER A 99 2.84 24.16 29.82
CA SER A 99 1.55 24.61 30.32
C SER A 99 1.43 24.51 31.84
N HIS A 100 1.97 23.45 32.45
CA HIS A 100 1.98 23.32 33.91
C HIS A 100 2.84 24.42 34.56
N GLU A 101 4.00 24.70 33.99
CA GLU A 101 4.90 25.77 34.45
C GLU A 101 4.31 27.17 34.25
N LEU A 102 3.49 27.37 33.22
CA LEU A 102 2.80 28.64 32.96
C LEU A 102 1.54 28.81 33.81
N ARG A 103 0.83 27.74 34.14
CA ARG A 103 -0.40 27.81 34.94
C ARG A 103 -0.12 28.34 36.34
N THR A 104 0.97 27.93 36.97
CA THR A 104 1.33 28.36 38.33
C THR A 104 1.52 29.88 38.48
N PRO A 105 2.42 30.55 37.71
CA PRO A 105 2.59 31.99 37.79
C PRO A 105 1.34 32.74 37.32
N LEU A 106 0.61 32.23 36.32
CA LEU A 106 -0.58 32.92 35.83
C LEU A 106 -1.74 32.86 36.83
N SER A 107 -1.95 31.72 37.48
CA SER A 107 -2.92 31.58 38.58
C SER A 107 -2.58 32.51 39.74
N ALA A 108 -1.30 32.72 40.04
CA ALA A 108 -0.88 33.69 41.05
C ALA A 108 -1.24 35.13 40.63
N ILE A 109 -0.98 35.53 39.38
CA ILE A 109 -1.33 36.86 38.85
C ILE A 109 -2.85 37.08 38.91
N ILE A 110 -3.64 36.08 38.49
CA ILE A 110 -5.11 36.13 38.56
C ILE A 110 -5.55 36.28 40.02
N GLY A 111 -5.02 35.47 40.94
CA GLY A 111 -5.35 35.56 42.36
C GLY A 111 -5.00 36.92 42.98
N PHE A 112 -3.83 37.48 42.65
CA PHE A 112 -3.47 38.83 43.13
C PHE A 112 -4.37 39.91 42.53
N SER A 113 -4.72 39.82 41.25
CA SER A 113 -5.66 40.76 40.63
C SER A 113 -7.03 40.69 41.29
N GLU A 114 -7.49 39.49 41.63
CA GLU A 114 -8.77 39.27 42.31
C GLU A 114 -8.76 39.81 43.75
N MET A 115 -7.66 39.63 44.49
CA MET A 115 -7.46 40.23 45.81
C MET A 115 -7.47 41.76 45.77
N ILE A 116 -6.86 42.36 44.75
CA ILE A 116 -6.87 43.81 44.55
C ILE A 116 -8.30 44.27 44.28
N GLU A 117 -9.02 43.61 43.37
CA GLU A 117 -10.40 43.96 43.03
C GLU A 117 -11.36 43.88 44.23
N GLN A 118 -11.22 42.84 45.05
CA GLN A 118 -12.01 42.62 46.27
C GLN A 118 -11.63 43.55 47.43
N GLN A 119 -10.60 44.39 47.28
CA GLN A 119 -10.11 45.28 48.33
C GLN A 119 -9.74 44.53 49.62
N ALA A 120 -9.21 43.30 49.48
CA ALA A 120 -9.00 42.37 50.60
C ALA A 120 -8.01 42.87 51.66
N MET A 121 -7.13 43.81 51.28
CA MET A 121 -6.13 44.45 52.16
C MET A 121 -6.54 45.87 52.60
N GLY A 122 -7.78 46.29 52.34
CA GLY A 122 -8.30 47.62 52.65
C GLY A 122 -8.78 48.40 51.43
N PRO A 123 -9.46 49.54 51.65
CA PRO A 123 -10.11 50.30 50.59
C PRO A 123 -9.09 50.89 49.60
N ILE A 124 -9.41 50.75 48.32
CA ILE A 124 -8.58 51.29 47.24
C ILE A 124 -8.90 52.79 47.10
N GLY A 125 -7.88 53.64 47.19
CA GLY A 125 -8.07 55.09 47.09
C GLY A 125 -8.56 55.57 45.71
N ASN A 126 -8.09 54.95 44.62
CA ASN A 126 -8.50 55.30 43.26
C ASN A 126 -9.18 54.11 42.57
N LEU A 127 -10.44 54.31 42.15
CA LEU A 127 -11.26 53.28 41.50
C LEU A 127 -10.63 52.71 40.22
N LYS A 128 -9.77 53.47 39.52
CA LYS A 128 -9.07 52.97 38.32
C LYS A 128 -8.20 51.75 38.59
N TYR A 129 -7.63 51.61 39.79
CA TYR A 129 -6.86 50.42 40.13
C TYR A 129 -7.71 49.16 40.19
N ARG A 130 -8.99 49.30 40.55
CA ARG A 130 -9.95 48.18 40.51
C ARG A 130 -10.23 47.77 39.06
N ASP A 131 -10.40 48.74 38.17
CA ASP A 131 -10.64 48.48 36.75
C ASP A 131 -9.41 47.78 36.12
N TYR A 132 -8.19 48.24 36.41
CA TYR A 132 -6.98 47.55 35.96
C TYR A 132 -6.83 46.13 36.51
N ALA A 133 -7.22 45.92 37.78
CA ALA A 133 -7.21 44.57 38.35
C ALA A 133 -8.20 43.65 37.64
N ALA A 134 -9.39 44.15 37.30
CA ALA A 134 -10.36 43.41 36.51
C ALA A 134 -9.83 43.07 35.10
N ASP A 135 -9.19 44.03 34.42
CA ASP A 135 -8.58 43.82 33.09
C ASP A 135 -7.46 42.75 33.13
N ILE A 136 -6.61 42.78 34.15
CA ILE A 136 -5.54 41.79 34.36
C ILE A 136 -6.15 40.40 34.58
N ARG A 137 -7.20 40.30 35.39
CA ARG A 137 -7.91 39.05 35.67
C ARG A 137 -8.49 38.45 34.39
N GLU A 138 -9.24 39.25 33.64
CA GLU A 138 -9.86 38.82 32.38
C GLU A 138 -8.82 38.38 31.34
N SER A 139 -7.75 39.18 31.18
CA SER A 139 -6.65 38.86 30.27
C SER A 139 -5.93 37.56 30.66
N GLY A 140 -5.71 37.34 31.96
CA GLY A 140 -5.10 36.11 32.46
C GLY A 140 -5.98 34.87 32.22
N GLN A 141 -7.28 34.99 32.47
CA GLN A 141 -8.25 33.91 32.19
C GLN A 141 -8.32 33.59 30.70
N HIS A 142 -8.32 34.62 29.85
CA HIS A 142 -8.32 34.46 28.40
C HIS A 142 -7.06 33.73 27.91
N LEU A 143 -5.87 34.12 28.42
CA LEU A 143 -4.61 33.48 28.05
C LEU A 143 -4.57 31.99 28.48
N LEU A 144 -5.10 31.64 29.65
CA LEU A 144 -5.24 30.23 30.05
C LEU A 144 -6.11 29.44 29.08
N GLY A 145 -7.20 30.03 28.60
CA GLY A 145 -8.07 29.43 27.58
C GLY A 145 -7.28 29.08 26.32
N ILE A 146 -6.56 30.05 25.76
CA ILE A 146 -5.75 29.85 24.56
C ILE A 146 -4.68 28.76 24.77
N ILE A 147 -3.99 28.77 25.92
CA ILE A 147 -2.97 27.75 26.22
C ILE A 147 -3.58 26.35 26.28
N ASN A 148 -4.76 26.20 26.88
CA ASN A 148 -5.46 24.91 26.94
C ASN A 148 -5.91 24.45 25.54
N ASP A 149 -6.41 25.35 24.70
CA ASP A 149 -6.84 25.03 23.32
C ASP A 149 -5.66 24.52 22.47
N ILE A 150 -4.49 25.16 22.57
CA ILE A 150 -3.26 24.73 21.89
C ILE A 150 -2.82 23.34 22.36
N LEU A 151 -2.97 23.07 23.66
CA LEU A 151 -2.65 21.78 24.25
C LEU A 151 -3.56 20.66 23.74
N ASP A 152 -4.86 20.92 23.68
CA ASP A 152 -5.83 19.93 23.23
C ASP A 152 -5.68 19.64 21.74
N LEU A 153 -5.36 20.65 20.93
CA LEU A 153 -4.94 20.44 19.53
C LEU A 153 -3.71 19.53 19.45
N SER A 154 -2.69 19.78 20.28
CA SER A 154 -1.45 19.00 20.28
C SER A 154 -1.67 17.54 20.67
N LYS A 155 -2.57 17.27 21.63
CA LYS A 155 -2.99 15.89 22.00
C LYS A 155 -3.73 15.20 20.84
N VAL A 156 -4.58 15.92 20.12
CA VAL A 156 -5.33 15.37 18.97
C VAL A 156 -4.38 15.05 17.81
N GLU A 157 -3.40 15.89 17.53
CA GLU A 157 -2.37 15.62 16.52
C GLU A 157 -1.56 14.37 16.86
N ALA A 158 -1.20 14.17 18.13
CA ALA A 158 -0.54 12.95 18.61
C ALA A 158 -1.43 11.70 18.51
N GLY A 159 -2.72 11.82 18.83
CA GLY A 159 -3.68 10.71 18.75
C GLY A 159 -4.05 10.26 17.32
N LYS A 160 -3.97 11.16 16.33
CA LYS A 160 -4.28 10.83 14.92
C LYS A 160 -3.27 9.87 14.28
N GLY A 161 -2.01 9.85 14.73
CA GLY A 161 -0.99 8.90 14.25
C GLY A 161 -1.36 7.44 14.55
N ILE A 162 -2.05 7.20 15.67
CA ILE A 162 -2.41 5.85 16.15
C ILE A 162 -3.71 5.34 15.48
N SER A 163 -4.67 6.22 15.21
CA SER A 163 -6.01 5.83 14.70
C SER A 163 -6.05 5.51 13.20
N ALA A 164 -5.15 6.08 12.40
CA ALA A 164 -5.11 5.82 10.95
C ALA A 164 -4.73 4.36 10.60
N ARG A 165 -4.07 3.63 11.52
CA ARG A 165 -3.72 2.21 11.33
C ARG A 165 -4.86 1.24 11.69
N THR A 166 -5.87 1.67 12.43
CA THR A 166 -6.99 0.79 12.87
C THR A 166 -8.27 0.97 12.06
N ALA A 167 -8.43 2.07 11.31
CA ALA A 167 -9.62 2.31 10.49
C ALA A 167 -9.74 1.40 9.25
N HIS A 168 -8.66 0.73 8.80
CA HIS A 168 -8.72 -0.20 7.66
C HIS A 168 -9.20 -1.62 8.03
N CYS A 169 -9.24 -2.01 9.30
CA CYS A 169 -9.62 -3.38 9.71
C CYS A 169 -11.10 -3.59 10.07
N LEU A 170 -11.94 -2.56 10.08
CA LEU A 170 -13.35 -2.71 10.47
C LEU A 170 -14.36 -2.80 9.32
N ARG A 171 -13.92 -2.83 8.06
CA ARG A 171 -14.83 -2.95 6.91
C ARG A 171 -15.26 -4.39 6.57
N GLY A 172 -14.95 -5.38 7.42
CA GLY A 172 -15.29 -6.80 7.20
C GLY A 172 -15.97 -7.53 8.38
N ALA A 173 -16.22 -6.86 9.51
CA ALA A 173 -16.72 -7.51 10.74
C ALA A 173 -18.22 -7.32 11.00
N GLY A 174 -19.00 -6.88 10.01
CA GLY A 174 -20.42 -6.52 10.15
C GLY A 174 -21.47 -7.59 9.81
N GLU A 175 -21.11 -8.76 9.26
CA GLU A 175 -22.12 -9.66 8.62
C GLU A 175 -22.43 -10.97 9.36
N ARG A 176 -21.97 -11.20 10.59
CA ARG A 176 -22.19 -12.48 11.30
C ARG A 176 -23.07 -12.42 12.55
N ARG A 177 -24.09 -11.55 12.59
CA ARG A 177 -25.06 -11.53 13.72
C ARG A 177 -26.54 -11.47 13.33
N ALA A 178 -26.93 -12.13 12.24
CA ALA A 178 -28.34 -12.27 11.85
C ALA A 178 -28.89 -13.72 11.89
N ARG A 179 -28.15 -14.71 12.41
CA ARG A 179 -28.59 -16.14 12.44
C ARG A 179 -29.05 -16.69 13.79
N LEU A 180 -29.28 -15.84 14.80
CA LEU A 180 -29.75 -16.33 16.13
C LEU A 180 -31.08 -15.73 16.62
N ALA A 181 -31.74 -14.87 15.85
CA ALA A 181 -33.06 -14.34 16.20
C ALA A 181 -34.15 -14.95 15.29
N GLY A 182 -34.53 -16.19 15.58
CA GLY A 182 -35.55 -16.89 14.77
C GLY A 182 -36.00 -18.20 15.39
N ARG A 183 -36.63 -18.15 16.57
CA ARG A 183 -37.49 -19.25 17.06
C ARG A 183 -38.90 -18.72 17.30
N PRO A 184 -39.91 -19.17 16.54
CA PRO A 184 -41.29 -18.79 16.81
C PRO A 184 -41.78 -19.52 18.06
N ARG A 185 -42.27 -18.78 19.06
CA ARG A 185 -43.01 -19.36 20.19
C ARG A 185 -44.37 -19.83 19.69
N ALA A 186 -44.60 -21.13 19.80
CA ALA A 186 -45.87 -21.76 19.51
C ALA A 186 -46.97 -21.23 20.45
N ARG A 187 -48.11 -20.91 19.85
CA ARG A 187 -49.35 -20.46 20.49
C ARG A 187 -50.16 -21.68 20.92
N GLY A 188 -50.24 -21.94 22.22
CA GLY A 188 -51.15 -22.93 22.83
C GLY A 188 -52.27 -22.22 23.57
N ARG A 189 -53.49 -22.27 23.02
CA ARG A 189 -54.75 -21.85 23.65
C ARG A 189 -55.28 -22.95 24.58
N ARG A 190 -56.17 -22.52 25.49
CA ARG A 190 -57.17 -23.24 26.33
C ARG A 190 -56.71 -23.34 27.79
N GLY A 191 -57.51 -22.95 28.78
CA GLY A 191 -58.89 -22.47 28.84
C GLY A 191 -59.31 -22.33 30.31
N THR A 192 -60.45 -21.66 30.54
CA THR A 192 -61.36 -21.83 31.68
C THR A 192 -60.72 -21.75 33.07
N GLY A 193 -60.80 -20.64 33.79
CA GLY A 193 -62.07 -20.08 34.27
C GLY A 193 -62.15 -20.38 35.76
N LEU A 194 -62.25 -19.35 36.60
CA LEU A 194 -62.99 -19.38 37.86
C LEU A 194 -63.02 -17.97 38.44
N ARG A 195 -64.20 -17.68 38.96
CA ARG A 195 -64.77 -16.43 39.43
C ARG A 195 -64.68 -16.44 40.97
N LEU A 196 -64.94 -15.29 41.59
CA LEU A 196 -65.29 -15.08 43.01
C LEU A 196 -64.06 -15.02 43.94
N SER A 197 -63.91 -14.06 44.86
CA SER A 197 -64.65 -12.87 45.27
C SER A 197 -63.65 -11.89 45.90
#